data_AF-K2S428-F1
#
_entry.id   AF-K2S428-F1
#
_cell.length_a   1.000
_cell.length_b   1.000
_cell.length_c   1.000
_cell.angle_alpha   90.00
_cell.angle_beta   90.00
_cell.angle_gamma   90.00
#
_symmetry.space_group_name_H-M   'P 1'
#
loop_
_entity.id
_entity.type
_entity.pdbx_description
1 polymer ?
#
loop_
_entity_poly.entity_id
_entity_poly.type
_entity_poly.pdbx_seq_one_letter_code
_entity_poly.pdbx_strand_id
1 'polypeptide(L)'
;MELTMDAQDDPTPWSLPANPTPAAPEVAAALLDVGLPGRGYFSELGVVRRKPARPDAPPTLSKSCTDKIALKQSTSLLNAAASLLLDPRNAYLSTLVLPESQHVPAATTRAFSSTGRMASLVHDKTNAWPSGYLFRPFQVHTASREFEWSRRSGQPGQTLIPCNLSALYTPQRQEVIINGSLQGRKQGDVKGASAVSRRAMWSAVAGVVRQLEHDACPEISQLVGTIAESREYASLKQSPLLLERQQVKDIAKRNALCGWVKNVADDSFNID
;
A
#
# COMPACT_ATOMS: atom_id res chain seq x y z
N MET A 1 15.76 1.32 -5.19
CA MET A 1 16.77 1.87 -4.27
C MET A 1 18.07 2.02 -5.03
N GLU A 2 18.41 1.03 -5.83
CA GLU A 2 19.51 0.97 -6.79
C GLU A 2 19.65 2.27 -7.59
N LEU A 3 18.63 2.68 -8.36
CA LEU A 3 18.67 3.94 -9.11
C LEU A 3 18.85 5.19 -8.23
N THR A 4 18.41 5.14 -6.96
CA THR A 4 18.63 6.25 -6.02
C THR A 4 20.06 6.24 -5.50
N MET A 5 20.65 5.07 -5.25
CA MET A 5 22.04 4.92 -4.84
C MET A 5 22.98 5.33 -5.96
N ASP A 6 22.71 4.91 -7.19
CA ASP A 6 23.50 5.26 -8.38
C ASP A 6 23.49 6.78 -8.66
N ALA A 7 22.43 7.46 -8.24
CA ALA A 7 22.28 8.91 -8.42
C ALA A 7 22.78 9.74 -7.23
N GLN A 8 23.30 9.12 -6.17
CA GLN A 8 23.86 9.84 -5.01
C GLN A 8 25.34 10.18 -5.23
N ASP A 9 25.72 11.41 -4.86
CA ASP A 9 27.13 11.83 -4.86
C ASP A 9 27.99 11.02 -3.87
N ASP A 10 27.37 10.57 -2.77
CA ASP A 10 27.96 9.66 -1.78
C ASP A 10 27.09 8.39 -1.61
N PRO A 11 27.52 7.25 -2.20
CA PRO A 11 26.82 5.98 -2.07
C PRO A 11 27.22 5.20 -0.81
N THR A 12 27.89 5.81 0.17
CA THR A 12 28.34 5.12 1.39
C THR A 12 27.14 4.70 2.24
N PRO A 13 26.94 3.38 2.50
CA PRO A 13 25.85 2.92 3.35
C PRO A 13 25.95 3.53 4.75
N TRP A 14 24.81 3.93 5.29
CA TRP A 14 24.74 4.32 6.69
C TRP A 14 25.21 3.15 7.55
N SER A 15 26.09 3.44 8.52
CA SER A 15 26.54 2.43 9.47
C SER A 15 25.33 1.74 10.09
N LEU A 16 25.28 0.42 9.95
CA LEU A 16 24.32 -0.38 10.70
C LEU A 16 24.52 -0.08 12.20
N PRO A 17 23.45 -0.08 13.01
CA PRO A 17 23.62 -0.09 14.47
C PRO A 17 24.61 -1.21 14.80
N ALA A 18 25.62 -0.92 15.63
CA ALA A 18 26.78 -1.80 15.80
C ALA A 18 26.38 -3.21 16.29
N ASN A 19 26.34 -4.17 15.36
CA ASN A 19 26.74 -5.59 15.46
C ASN A 19 26.21 -6.41 14.26
N PRO A 20 27.07 -6.82 13.31
CA PRO A 20 26.75 -7.89 12.38
C PRO A 20 27.66 -9.10 12.66
N THR A 21 27.16 -10.06 13.45
CA THR A 21 27.64 -11.44 13.41
C THR A 21 26.66 -12.23 12.53
N PRO A 22 27.10 -13.16 11.66
CA PRO A 22 26.20 -13.84 10.75
C PRO A 22 25.31 -14.81 11.55
N ALA A 23 24.00 -14.79 11.27
CA ALA A 23 23.01 -15.81 11.62
C ALA A 23 22.48 -15.89 13.08
N ALA A 24 21.91 -14.79 13.61
CA ALA A 24 20.99 -14.90 14.76
C ALA A 24 19.60 -14.27 14.45
N PRO A 25 18.47 -14.98 14.70
CA PRO A 25 17.11 -14.47 14.48
C PRO A 25 16.76 -13.22 15.33
N GLU A 26 17.56 -12.91 16.34
CA GLU A 26 17.35 -11.79 17.26
C GLU A 26 17.75 -10.41 16.67
N VAL A 27 18.71 -10.36 15.73
CA VAL A 27 19.13 -9.10 15.07
C VAL A 27 18.11 -8.67 14.01
N ALA A 28 17.50 -9.64 13.33
CA ALA A 28 16.34 -9.38 12.49
C ALA A 28 15.20 -8.79 13.33
N ALA A 29 14.93 -9.30 14.53
CA ALA A 29 13.95 -8.76 15.45
C ALA A 29 14.25 -7.30 15.87
N ALA A 30 15.52 -6.95 16.10
CA ALA A 30 15.91 -5.58 16.44
C ALA A 30 15.74 -4.57 15.28
N LEU A 31 16.06 -4.96 14.03
CA LEU A 31 15.80 -4.12 12.84
C LEU A 31 14.31 -4.04 12.48
N LEU A 32 13.54 -5.09 12.78
CA LEU A 32 12.08 -5.12 12.70
C LEU A 32 11.44 -4.12 13.68
N ASP A 33 12.05 -3.92 14.86
CA ASP A 33 11.55 -3.02 15.92
C ASP A 33 11.89 -1.54 15.63
N VAL A 34 13.07 -1.25 15.05
CA VAL A 34 13.50 0.12 14.70
C VAL A 34 12.83 0.65 13.42
N GLY A 35 12.39 -0.26 12.54
CA GLY A 35 11.61 0.05 11.34
C GLY A 35 12.36 0.94 10.33
N LEU A 36 12.84 0.35 9.24
CA LEU A 36 13.72 1.02 8.28
C LEU A 36 13.07 2.23 7.56
N PRO A 37 13.58 3.47 7.74
CA PRO A 37 13.13 4.62 6.97
C PRO A 37 13.64 4.54 5.53
N GLY A 38 12.85 5.02 4.58
CA GLY A 38 13.12 4.84 3.14
C GLY A 38 14.40 5.48 2.61
N ARG A 39 14.99 6.47 3.30
CA ARG A 39 16.28 7.10 2.92
C ARG A 39 17.50 6.54 3.65
N GLY A 40 17.31 5.68 4.66
CA GLY A 40 18.39 5.03 5.39
C GLY A 40 18.59 3.58 4.94
N TYR A 41 19.75 3.00 5.29
CA TYR A 41 20.03 1.56 5.16
C TYR A 41 19.81 1.00 3.75
N PHE A 42 20.24 1.71 2.72
CA PHE A 42 19.98 1.33 1.32
C PHE A 42 20.65 0.03 0.87
N SER A 43 21.68 -0.42 1.60
CA SER A 43 22.29 -1.75 1.46
C SER A 43 21.30 -2.89 1.73
N GLU A 44 20.28 -2.67 2.56
CA GLU A 44 19.30 -3.70 2.93
C GLU A 44 18.23 -3.88 1.84
N LEU A 45 18.40 -4.87 0.99
CA LEU A 45 17.50 -5.12 -0.13
C LEU A 45 16.38 -6.12 0.24
N GLY A 46 15.19 -5.95 -0.33
CA GLY A 46 14.07 -6.89 -0.15
C GLY A 46 13.22 -6.68 1.12
N VAL A 47 13.66 -5.86 2.06
CA VAL A 47 12.97 -5.56 3.32
C VAL A 47 11.84 -4.52 3.17
N VAL A 48 10.86 -4.53 4.08
CA VAL A 48 9.80 -3.52 4.13
C VAL A 48 10.35 -2.18 4.59
N ARG A 49 9.91 -1.11 3.92
CA ARG A 49 10.39 0.25 4.17
C ARG A 49 9.24 1.22 4.42
N ARG A 50 9.50 2.20 5.28
CA ARG A 50 8.59 3.35 5.48
C ARG A 50 8.96 4.45 4.50
N LYS A 51 7.98 5.28 4.11
CA LYS A 51 8.28 6.52 3.39
C LYS A 51 9.20 7.40 4.26
N PRO A 52 10.15 8.13 3.66
CA PRO A 52 10.88 9.13 4.41
C PRO A 52 9.91 10.21 4.92
N ALA A 53 10.10 10.64 6.15
CA ALA A 53 9.54 11.90 6.64
C ALA A 53 10.59 13.00 6.45
N ARG A 54 10.17 14.27 6.49
CA ARG A 54 11.15 15.35 6.63
C ARG A 54 11.82 15.25 8.01
N PRO A 55 13.08 15.70 8.18
CA PRO A 55 13.74 15.66 9.49
C PRO A 55 12.97 16.39 10.61
N ASP A 56 12.21 17.42 10.24
CA ASP A 56 11.37 18.23 11.15
C ASP A 56 9.96 17.65 11.38
N ALA A 57 9.60 16.55 10.72
CA ALA A 57 8.26 15.96 10.81
C ALA A 57 8.28 14.63 11.59
N PRO A 58 7.19 14.29 12.32
CA PRO A 58 7.08 12.99 12.96
C PRO A 58 7.31 11.83 11.96
N PRO A 59 7.98 10.75 12.36
CA PRO A 59 8.20 9.61 11.49
C PRO A 59 6.88 9.04 10.95
N THR A 60 6.78 8.88 9.63
CA THR A 60 5.59 8.27 9.05
C THR A 60 5.62 6.75 9.17
N LEU A 61 4.47 6.14 9.44
CA LEU A 61 4.27 4.69 9.39
C LEU A 61 3.86 4.19 8.00
N SER A 62 3.63 5.12 7.06
CA SER A 62 3.26 4.78 5.68
C SER A 62 4.34 3.95 5.02
N LYS A 63 3.97 2.78 4.49
CA LYS A 63 4.90 1.93 3.74
C LYS A 63 5.22 2.49 2.36
N SER A 64 6.34 2.05 1.81
CA SER A 64 6.73 2.35 0.43
C SER A 64 5.64 1.92 -0.56
N CYS A 65 5.61 2.56 -1.73
CA CYS A 65 4.66 2.15 -2.78
C CYS A 65 4.94 0.72 -3.25
N THR A 66 6.21 0.30 -3.30
CA THR A 66 6.63 -1.07 -3.60
C THR A 66 6.02 -2.07 -2.63
N ASP A 67 6.11 -1.84 -1.31
CA ASP A 67 5.55 -2.75 -0.31
C ASP A 67 4.01 -2.79 -0.35
N LYS A 68 3.38 -1.64 -0.61
CA LYS A 68 1.93 -1.57 -0.80
C LYS A 68 1.49 -2.37 -2.02
N ILE A 69 2.18 -2.22 -3.15
CA ILE A 69 1.87 -2.98 -4.38
C ILE A 69 2.13 -4.48 -4.18
N ALA A 70 3.23 -4.85 -3.52
CA ALA A 70 3.52 -6.25 -3.22
C ALA A 70 2.41 -6.91 -2.38
N LEU A 71 1.92 -6.22 -1.33
CA LEU A 71 0.78 -6.71 -0.53
C LEU A 71 -0.50 -6.88 -1.36
N LYS A 72 -0.68 -6.11 -2.43
CA LYS A 72 -1.83 -6.20 -3.33
C LYS A 72 -1.82 -7.42 -4.23
N GLN A 73 -0.66 -8.07 -4.41
CA GLN A 73 -0.57 -9.39 -5.05
C GLN A 73 -1.30 -10.47 -4.25
N SER A 74 -1.46 -10.27 -2.93
CA SER A 74 -2.15 -11.21 -2.05
C SER A 74 -3.58 -10.80 -1.71
N THR A 75 -3.83 -9.49 -1.67
CA THR A 75 -5.04 -8.92 -1.07
C THR A 75 -5.97 -8.26 -2.09
N SER A 76 -5.70 -8.36 -3.39
CA SER A 76 -6.37 -7.60 -4.44
C SER A 76 -6.31 -6.08 -4.27
N LEU A 77 -6.66 -5.35 -5.32
CA LEU A 77 -6.70 -3.88 -5.37
C LEU A 77 -7.77 -3.29 -4.45
N LEU A 78 -8.83 -4.04 -4.14
CA LEU A 78 -9.95 -3.59 -3.32
C LEU A 78 -9.47 -3.11 -1.94
N ASN A 79 -10.11 -2.05 -1.42
CA ASN A 79 -9.94 -1.66 -0.03
C ASN A 79 -10.91 -2.46 0.86
N ALA A 80 -10.80 -2.32 2.18
CA ALA A 80 -11.64 -3.07 3.11
C ALA A 80 -13.16 -2.89 2.86
N ALA A 81 -13.60 -1.65 2.62
CA ALA A 81 -15.01 -1.36 2.38
C ALA A 81 -15.49 -1.94 1.03
N ALA A 82 -14.73 -1.74 -0.05
CA ALA A 82 -15.08 -2.26 -1.37
C ALA A 82 -15.09 -3.80 -1.43
N SER A 83 -14.26 -4.46 -0.64
CA SER A 83 -14.26 -5.93 -0.50
C SER A 83 -15.53 -6.50 0.12
N LEU A 84 -16.41 -5.68 0.70
CA LEU A 84 -17.72 -6.13 1.18
C LEU A 84 -18.73 -6.32 0.03
N LEU A 85 -18.54 -5.63 -1.09
CA LEU A 85 -19.44 -5.66 -2.24
C LEU A 85 -18.89 -6.46 -3.41
N LEU A 86 -17.56 -6.52 -3.55
CA LEU A 86 -16.90 -7.02 -4.74
C LEU A 86 -15.99 -8.19 -4.43
N ASP A 87 -16.12 -9.23 -5.26
CA ASP A 87 -15.25 -10.39 -5.22
C ASP A 87 -13.80 -10.02 -5.63
N PRO A 88 -12.78 -10.37 -4.81
CA PRO A 88 -11.40 -10.03 -5.11
C PRO A 88 -10.81 -10.72 -6.34
N ARG A 89 -11.35 -11.85 -6.82
CA ARG A 89 -10.78 -12.67 -7.92
C ARG A 89 -10.47 -11.89 -9.18
N ASN A 90 -11.28 -10.88 -9.48
CA ASN A 90 -11.16 -10.06 -10.70
C ASN A 90 -10.52 -8.68 -10.46
N ALA A 91 -10.03 -8.42 -9.26
CA ALA A 91 -9.49 -7.11 -8.86
C ALA A 91 -7.99 -7.15 -8.56
N TYR A 92 -7.21 -7.93 -9.31
CA TYR A 92 -5.74 -7.98 -9.18
C TYR A 92 -5.07 -7.23 -10.33
N LEU A 93 -3.87 -6.71 -10.06
CA LEU A 93 -3.00 -6.22 -11.14
C LEU A 93 -2.59 -7.39 -12.02
N SER A 94 -2.73 -7.23 -13.34
CA SER A 94 -2.12 -8.12 -14.33
C SER A 94 -0.73 -7.63 -14.74
N THR A 95 -0.55 -6.30 -14.75
CA THR A 95 0.62 -5.64 -15.31
C THR A 95 1.02 -4.40 -14.51
N LEU A 96 2.31 -4.24 -14.28
CA LEU A 96 2.93 -3.00 -13.80
C LEU A 96 3.84 -2.46 -14.91
N VAL A 97 3.52 -1.29 -15.45
CA VAL A 97 4.36 -0.63 -16.46
C VAL A 97 5.27 0.37 -15.76
N LEU A 98 6.58 0.23 -15.97
CA LEU A 98 7.59 1.17 -15.50
C LEU A 98 8.26 1.85 -16.69
N PRO A 99 8.76 3.07 -16.54
CA PRO A 99 9.64 3.61 -17.56
C PRO A 99 10.90 2.78 -17.67
N GLU A 100 11.38 2.56 -18.90
CA GLU A 100 12.57 1.74 -19.16
C GLU A 100 13.80 2.24 -18.41
N SER A 101 14.02 3.56 -18.41
CA SER A 101 15.09 4.23 -17.67
C SER A 101 14.99 4.11 -16.14
N GLN A 102 13.86 3.60 -15.62
CA GLN A 102 13.61 3.42 -14.20
C GLN A 102 13.35 1.95 -13.83
N HIS A 103 13.62 1.03 -14.76
CA HIS A 103 13.46 -0.40 -14.53
C HIS A 103 14.82 -1.05 -14.23
N VAL A 104 14.93 -1.63 -13.04
CA VAL A 104 16.05 -2.51 -12.69
C VAL A 104 15.48 -3.92 -12.54
N PRO A 105 15.72 -4.85 -13.50
CA PRO A 105 15.11 -6.17 -13.51
C PRO A 105 15.28 -6.93 -12.19
N ALA A 106 16.51 -7.00 -11.67
CA ALA A 106 16.82 -7.65 -10.40
C ALA A 106 16.02 -7.05 -9.23
N ALA A 107 15.82 -5.73 -9.20
CA ALA A 107 15.04 -5.06 -8.17
C ALA A 107 13.56 -5.45 -8.24
N THR A 108 12.99 -5.46 -9.44
CA THR A 108 11.59 -5.85 -9.64
C THR A 108 11.33 -7.33 -9.35
N THR A 109 12.24 -8.21 -9.80
CA THR A 109 12.19 -9.64 -9.48
C THR A 109 12.23 -9.85 -7.98
N ARG A 110 13.19 -9.23 -7.29
CA ARG A 110 13.30 -9.34 -5.83
C ARG A 110 12.07 -8.79 -5.10
N ALA A 111 11.46 -7.71 -5.58
CA ALA A 111 10.34 -7.04 -4.91
C ALA A 111 8.98 -7.73 -5.09
N PHE A 112 8.71 -8.29 -6.28
CA PHE A 112 7.35 -8.70 -6.68
C PHE A 112 7.23 -10.16 -7.14
N SER A 113 8.32 -10.80 -7.59
CA SER A 113 8.23 -12.11 -8.23
C SER A 113 8.09 -13.26 -7.23
N SER A 114 7.63 -14.40 -7.74
CA SER A 114 7.58 -15.70 -7.06
C SER A 114 8.95 -16.27 -6.70
N THR A 115 10.04 -15.70 -7.20
CA THR A 115 11.42 -16.10 -6.85
C THR A 115 12.14 -15.04 -6.00
N GLY A 116 11.46 -13.92 -5.73
CA GLY A 116 11.94 -12.86 -4.86
C GLY A 116 11.42 -13.00 -3.44
N ARG A 117 11.27 -11.87 -2.74
CA ARG A 117 10.76 -11.84 -1.35
C ARG A 117 9.35 -12.39 -1.18
N MET A 118 8.58 -12.48 -2.27
CA MET A 118 7.21 -13.00 -2.28
C MET A 118 7.16 -14.52 -2.46
N ALA A 119 8.30 -15.20 -2.60
CA ALA A 119 8.38 -16.64 -2.86
C ALA A 119 7.63 -17.49 -1.83
N SER A 120 7.67 -17.10 -0.55
CA SER A 120 6.97 -17.81 0.54
C SER A 120 5.45 -17.78 0.45
N LEU A 121 4.87 -16.95 -0.43
CA LEU A 121 3.43 -16.88 -0.70
C LEU A 121 3.02 -17.63 -1.97
N VAL A 122 3.99 -18.19 -2.70
CA VAL A 122 3.69 -19.06 -3.84
C VAL A 122 3.10 -20.33 -3.27
N HIS A 123 1.79 -20.48 -3.43
CA HIS A 123 1.10 -21.70 -3.03
C HIS A 123 1.59 -22.86 -3.90
N ASP A 124 2.03 -23.93 -3.24
CA ASP A 124 1.87 -25.24 -3.83
C ASP A 124 0.35 -25.48 -3.97
N LYS A 125 -0.09 -26.01 -5.11
CA LYS A 125 -1.47 -25.95 -5.64
C LYS A 125 -2.59 -26.52 -4.73
N THR A 126 -2.27 -26.93 -3.51
CA THR A 126 -3.13 -27.56 -2.51
C THR A 126 -3.77 -26.60 -1.50
N ASN A 127 -3.31 -25.34 -1.40
CA ASN A 127 -3.80 -24.36 -0.40
C ASN A 127 -4.22 -23.02 -1.02
N ALA A 128 -5.30 -23.00 -1.81
CA ALA A 128 -5.93 -21.73 -2.19
C ALA A 128 -6.43 -21.00 -0.93
N TRP A 129 -6.14 -19.71 -0.79
CA TRP A 129 -6.75 -18.92 0.29
C TRP A 129 -8.26 -18.78 0.06
N PRO A 130 -9.06 -18.67 1.14
CA PRO A 130 -10.51 -18.62 1.03
C PRO A 130 -10.99 -17.30 0.40
N SER A 131 -12.26 -17.28 -0.01
CA SER A 131 -12.99 -16.17 -0.65
C SER A 131 -12.24 -15.43 -1.77
N GLY A 132 -11.59 -16.19 -2.65
CA GLY A 132 -11.02 -15.63 -3.87
C GLY A 132 -9.71 -14.85 -3.69
N TYR A 133 -9.13 -14.92 -2.49
CA TYR A 133 -7.77 -14.42 -2.26
C TYR A 133 -6.73 -15.44 -2.73
N LEU A 134 -5.60 -14.95 -3.22
CA LEU A 134 -4.42 -15.76 -3.54
C LEU A 134 -3.22 -14.84 -3.76
N PHE A 135 -2.01 -15.38 -3.73
CA PHE A 135 -0.87 -14.70 -4.35
C PHE A 135 -0.98 -14.76 -5.88
N ARG A 136 -1.22 -13.60 -6.50
CA ARG A 136 -1.30 -13.42 -7.95
C ARG A 136 -0.14 -12.52 -8.42
N PRO A 137 0.94 -13.09 -8.99
CA PRO A 137 1.99 -12.29 -9.59
C PRO A 137 1.47 -11.52 -10.81
N PHE A 138 2.08 -10.38 -11.08
CA PHE A 138 1.82 -9.57 -12.26
C PHE A 138 3.09 -9.46 -13.11
N GLN A 139 2.90 -9.15 -14.39
CA GLN A 139 4.00 -8.92 -15.30
C GLN A 139 4.54 -7.50 -15.13
N VAL A 140 5.86 -7.34 -15.15
CA VAL A 140 6.49 -6.02 -15.23
C VAL A 140 6.85 -5.77 -16.68
N HIS A 141 6.34 -4.68 -17.23
CA HIS A 141 6.63 -4.22 -18.58
C HIS A 141 7.34 -2.87 -18.53
N THR A 142 8.12 -2.55 -19.55
CA THR A 142 8.74 -1.25 -19.70
C THR A 142 8.08 -0.42 -20.79
N ALA A 143 8.17 0.90 -20.67
CA ALA A 143 7.80 1.83 -21.71
C ALA A 143 8.91 2.86 -21.93
N SER A 144 9.26 3.11 -23.19
CA SER A 144 10.23 4.13 -23.60
C SER A 144 9.61 5.52 -23.73
N ARG A 145 8.28 5.64 -23.59
CA ARG A 145 7.57 6.92 -23.72
C ARG A 145 7.90 7.85 -22.54
N GLU A 146 8.47 9.00 -22.87
CA GLU A 146 8.62 10.12 -21.94
C GLU A 146 7.41 11.06 -22.03
N PHE A 147 7.06 11.67 -20.90
CA PHE A 147 6.09 12.77 -20.88
C PHE A 147 6.83 14.08 -21.07
N GLU A 148 6.19 15.05 -21.74
CA GLU A 148 6.77 16.37 -22.03
C GLU A 148 7.39 17.05 -20.81
N TRP A 149 6.73 16.94 -19.65
CA TRP A 149 7.19 17.52 -18.38
C TRP A 149 7.86 16.49 -17.44
N SER A 150 8.37 15.38 -17.98
CA SER A 150 9.11 14.38 -17.20
C SER A 150 10.40 15.00 -16.65
N ARG A 151 10.58 14.94 -15.33
CA ARG A 151 11.80 15.38 -14.63
C ARG A 151 12.58 14.21 -14.03
N ARG A 152 12.49 13.01 -14.63
CA ARG A 152 13.04 11.77 -14.04
C ARG A 152 14.55 11.79 -13.89
N SER A 153 15.24 12.41 -14.84
CA SER A 153 16.68 12.68 -14.77
C SER A 153 16.81 14.20 -14.71
N GLY A 154 17.11 14.75 -13.53
CA GLY A 154 17.43 16.18 -13.43
C GLY A 154 18.62 16.50 -14.34
N GLN A 155 18.72 17.73 -14.83
CA GLN A 155 19.94 18.16 -15.50
C GLN A 155 21.11 18.16 -14.51
N PRO A 156 22.37 17.95 -14.95
CA PRO A 156 23.53 18.08 -14.07
C PRO A 156 23.51 19.40 -13.30
N GLY A 157 23.69 19.35 -11.97
CA GLY A 157 23.62 20.52 -11.09
C GLY A 157 22.20 20.98 -10.72
N GLN A 158 21.14 20.30 -11.17
CA GLN A 158 19.76 20.63 -10.84
C GLN A 158 19.23 19.78 -9.68
N THR A 159 18.84 20.43 -8.57
CA THR A 159 18.07 19.76 -7.52
C THR A 159 16.60 19.63 -7.94
N LEU A 160 16.11 18.39 -8.01
CA LEU A 160 14.71 18.11 -8.27
C LEU A 160 13.87 18.35 -7.01
N ILE A 161 13.02 19.37 -7.05
CA ILE A 161 12.07 19.67 -5.97
C ILE A 161 10.73 19.00 -6.27
N PRO A 162 10.24 18.08 -5.39
CA PRO A 162 8.94 17.46 -5.57
C PRO A 162 7.81 18.47 -5.38
N CYS A 163 6.72 18.31 -6.12
CA CYS A 163 5.49 19.06 -5.89
C CYS A 163 4.74 18.51 -4.67
N ASN A 164 4.17 19.40 -3.85
CA ASN A 164 3.32 19.01 -2.71
C ASN A 164 1.85 18.76 -3.09
N LEU A 165 1.52 18.84 -4.39
CA LEU A 165 0.21 18.54 -4.93
C LEU A 165 0.10 17.08 -5.35
N SER A 166 -1.07 16.48 -5.13
CA SER A 166 -1.49 15.22 -5.74
C SER A 166 -2.73 15.49 -6.58
N ALA A 167 -2.77 15.00 -7.82
CA ALA A 167 -3.96 15.08 -8.66
C ALA A 167 -4.65 13.72 -8.76
N LEU A 168 -5.98 13.72 -8.73
CA LEU A 168 -6.82 12.57 -9.00
C LEU A 168 -7.78 12.92 -10.13
N TYR A 169 -7.88 12.02 -11.12
CA TYR A 169 -8.76 12.17 -12.27
C TYR A 169 -9.48 10.86 -12.55
N THR A 170 -10.80 10.96 -12.74
CA THR A 170 -11.67 9.99 -13.40
C THR A 170 -12.62 10.78 -14.32
N PRO A 171 -13.31 10.15 -15.27
CA PRO A 171 -14.29 10.86 -16.11
C PRO A 171 -15.39 11.57 -15.29
N GLN A 172 -15.65 11.13 -14.06
CA GLN A 172 -16.68 11.68 -13.18
C GLN A 172 -16.11 12.60 -12.08
N ARG A 173 -14.78 12.66 -11.90
CA ARG A 173 -14.20 13.42 -10.79
C ARG A 173 -12.80 13.92 -11.09
N GLN A 174 -12.54 15.15 -10.68
CA GLN A 174 -11.21 15.74 -10.71
C GLN A 174 -10.93 16.37 -9.34
N GLU A 175 -9.77 16.08 -8.76
CA GLU A 175 -9.36 16.63 -7.47
C GLU A 175 -7.90 17.02 -7.50
N VAL A 176 -7.58 18.15 -6.86
CA VAL A 176 -6.22 18.50 -6.48
C VAL A 176 -6.15 18.49 -4.97
N ILE A 177 -5.19 17.75 -4.42
CA ILE A 177 -4.98 17.56 -2.99
C ILE A 177 -3.64 18.21 -2.65
N ILE A 178 -3.65 19.10 -1.66
CA ILE A 178 -2.46 19.73 -1.08
C ILE A 178 -2.36 19.34 0.39
N ASN A 179 -1.22 18.79 0.79
CA ASN A 179 -0.96 18.38 2.18
C ASN A 179 -2.08 17.51 2.79
N GLY A 180 -2.69 16.63 2.00
CA GLY A 180 -3.73 15.69 2.45
C GLY A 180 -5.16 16.23 2.48
N SER A 181 -5.41 17.46 2.02
CA SER A 181 -6.76 18.03 1.90
C SER A 181 -6.99 18.61 0.50
N LEU A 182 -8.26 18.67 0.06
CA LEU A 182 -8.63 19.31 -1.20
C LEU A 182 -8.10 20.74 -1.27
N GLN A 183 -7.57 21.13 -2.42
CA GLN A 183 -7.06 22.47 -2.65
C GLN A 183 -8.17 23.50 -2.38
N GLY A 184 -7.82 24.55 -1.62
CA GLY A 184 -8.77 25.58 -1.18
C GLY A 184 -9.56 25.22 0.08
N ARG A 185 -9.35 24.05 0.69
CA ARG A 185 -9.98 23.64 1.95
C ARG A 185 -8.98 23.67 3.10
N LYS A 186 -9.50 23.93 4.30
CA LYS A 186 -8.72 23.90 5.55
C LYS A 186 -8.36 22.46 5.91
N GLN A 187 -7.13 22.22 6.36
CA GLN A 187 -6.75 20.93 6.91
C GLN A 187 -7.61 20.59 8.13
N GLY A 188 -8.03 19.33 8.21
CA GLY A 188 -8.93 18.84 9.26
C GLY A 188 -10.42 19.16 9.04
N ASP A 189 -10.78 19.97 8.03
CA ASP A 189 -12.17 20.11 7.61
C ASP A 189 -12.60 18.84 6.86
N VAL A 190 -13.68 18.20 7.32
CA VAL A 190 -14.26 17.01 6.68
C VAL A 190 -14.68 17.31 5.25
N LYS A 191 -15.11 18.54 4.94
CA LYS A 191 -15.43 18.98 3.56
C LYS A 191 -14.19 19.08 2.68
N GLY A 192 -13.00 19.07 3.27
CA GLY A 192 -11.71 18.99 2.60
C GLY A 192 -11.25 17.57 2.28
N ALA A 193 -12.02 16.54 2.62
CA ALA A 193 -11.66 15.16 2.33
C ALA A 193 -11.87 14.80 0.84
N SER A 194 -10.93 14.05 0.27
CA SER A 194 -11.03 13.46 -1.07
C SER A 194 -12.15 12.41 -1.15
N ALA A 195 -12.75 12.19 -2.33
CA ALA A 195 -13.58 10.98 -2.60
C ALA A 195 -12.82 9.69 -2.32
N VAL A 196 -11.51 9.81 -2.51
CA VAL A 196 -10.44 8.87 -2.18
C VAL A 196 -10.42 8.34 -0.75
N SER A 197 -10.97 9.15 0.16
CA SER A 197 -10.76 9.00 1.59
C SER A 197 -11.48 7.77 2.14
N ARG A 198 -11.00 7.24 3.26
CA ARG A 198 -11.63 6.08 3.91
C ARG A 198 -13.08 6.36 4.28
N ARG A 199 -13.37 7.57 4.79
CA ARG A 199 -14.73 8.01 5.10
C ARG A 199 -15.61 8.01 3.85
N ALA A 200 -15.19 8.69 2.77
CA ALA A 200 -15.98 8.75 1.55
C ALA A 200 -16.22 7.37 0.92
N MET A 201 -15.20 6.51 0.89
CA MET A 201 -15.34 5.13 0.38
C MET A 201 -16.28 4.29 1.25
N TRP A 202 -16.22 4.43 2.58
CA TRP A 202 -17.14 3.72 3.47
C TRP A 202 -18.57 4.26 3.34
N SER A 203 -18.77 5.57 3.31
CA SER A 203 -20.08 6.19 3.06
C SER A 203 -20.68 5.76 1.71
N ALA A 204 -19.86 5.63 0.66
CA ALA A 204 -20.32 5.15 -0.64
C ALA A 204 -20.80 3.71 -0.58
N VAL A 205 -20.05 2.81 0.08
CA VAL A 205 -20.46 1.41 0.29
C VAL A 205 -21.75 1.34 1.11
N ALA A 206 -21.84 2.07 2.22
CA ALA A 206 -23.06 2.13 3.03
C ALA A 206 -24.26 2.64 2.22
N GLY A 207 -24.05 3.61 1.33
CA GLY A 207 -25.09 4.11 0.42
C GLY A 207 -25.61 3.05 -0.55
N VAL A 208 -24.72 2.22 -1.11
CA VAL A 208 -25.12 1.08 -1.95
C VAL A 208 -25.89 0.04 -1.13
N VAL A 209 -25.39 -0.32 0.05
CA VAL A 209 -26.05 -1.29 0.93
C VAL A 209 -27.46 -0.87 1.30
N ARG A 210 -27.68 0.42 1.62
CA ARG A 210 -29.03 0.95 1.89
C ARG A 210 -30.00 0.78 0.73
N GLN A 211 -29.52 0.89 -0.51
CA GLN A 211 -30.38 0.70 -1.69
C GLN A 211 -30.77 -0.77 -1.88
N LEU A 212 -30.00 -1.70 -1.31
CA LEU A 212 -30.22 -3.14 -1.39
C LEU A 212 -31.03 -3.68 -0.19
N GLU A 213 -31.34 -2.87 0.83
CA GLU A 213 -31.98 -3.32 2.07
C GLU A 213 -33.31 -4.06 1.88
N HIS A 214 -34.03 -3.79 0.79
CA HIS A 214 -35.31 -4.43 0.48
C HIS A 214 -35.16 -5.79 -0.22
N ASP A 215 -33.95 -6.17 -0.64
CA ASP A 215 -33.69 -7.44 -1.30
C ASP A 215 -33.66 -8.57 -0.26
N ALA A 216 -34.53 -9.56 -0.43
CA ALA A 216 -34.66 -10.71 0.47
C ALA A 216 -33.57 -11.77 0.25
N CYS A 217 -32.29 -11.37 0.34
CA CYS A 217 -31.12 -12.23 0.16
C CYS A 217 -30.31 -12.30 1.48
N PRO A 218 -30.01 -13.50 2.01
CA PRO A 218 -29.29 -13.66 3.28
C PRO A 218 -27.97 -12.90 3.36
N GLU A 219 -27.21 -12.88 2.25
CA GLU A 219 -25.94 -12.19 2.11
C GLU A 219 -26.10 -10.67 2.23
N ILE A 220 -27.18 -10.13 1.66
CA ILE A 220 -27.52 -8.71 1.78
C ILE A 220 -27.93 -8.38 3.21
N SER A 221 -28.75 -9.21 3.85
CA SER A 221 -29.12 -9.05 5.27
C SER A 221 -27.90 -9.03 6.19
N GLN A 222 -26.94 -9.93 5.96
CA GLN A 222 -25.68 -9.96 6.73
C GLN A 222 -24.85 -8.70 6.50
N LEU A 223 -24.80 -8.20 5.27
CA LEU A 223 -24.08 -6.99 4.92
C LEU A 223 -24.72 -5.73 5.55
N VAL A 224 -26.05 -5.62 5.49
CA VAL A 224 -26.82 -4.56 6.16
C VAL A 224 -26.53 -4.55 7.66
N GLY A 225 -26.62 -5.72 8.31
CA GLY A 225 -26.27 -5.87 9.72
C GLY A 225 -24.83 -5.46 10.02
N THR A 226 -23.88 -5.89 9.19
CA THR A 226 -22.45 -5.53 9.34
C THR A 226 -22.24 -4.02 9.28
N ILE A 227 -22.90 -3.32 8.35
CA ILE A 227 -22.80 -1.86 8.24
C ILE A 227 -23.45 -1.16 9.43
N ALA A 228 -24.64 -1.60 9.85
CA ALA A 228 -25.39 -1.02 10.97
C ALA A 228 -24.67 -1.19 12.33
N GLU A 229 -24.00 -2.32 12.54
CA GLU A 229 -23.26 -2.60 13.78
C GLU A 229 -21.89 -1.89 13.83
N SER A 230 -21.34 -1.51 12.68
CA SER A 230 -20.01 -0.91 12.57
C SER A 230 -20.01 0.58 12.96
N ARG A 231 -19.89 0.88 14.26
CA ARG A 231 -19.81 2.27 14.76
C ARG A 231 -18.58 3.04 14.29
N GLU A 232 -17.46 2.36 14.09
CA GLU A 232 -16.20 2.97 13.66
C GLU A 232 -15.61 2.21 12.47
N TYR A 233 -14.77 2.88 11.69
CA TYR A 233 -14.07 2.22 10.58
C TYR A 233 -13.16 1.07 11.07
N ALA A 234 -12.68 1.16 12.32
CA ALA A 234 -11.94 0.10 12.98
C ALA A 234 -12.78 -1.17 13.16
N SER A 235 -14.03 -1.04 13.64
CA SER A 235 -14.93 -2.18 13.84
C SER A 235 -15.39 -2.77 12.52
N LEU A 236 -15.65 -1.95 11.50
CA LEU A 236 -15.93 -2.42 10.13
C LEU A 236 -14.84 -3.38 9.64
N LYS A 237 -13.56 -2.99 9.79
CA LYS A 237 -12.41 -3.80 9.36
C LYS A 237 -12.24 -5.10 10.15
N GLN A 238 -12.88 -5.22 11.31
CA GLN A 238 -12.85 -6.40 12.17
C GLN A 238 -14.11 -7.27 12.00
N SER A 239 -15.04 -6.87 11.13
CA SER A 239 -16.26 -7.62 10.87
C SER A 239 -15.98 -9.03 10.35
N PRO A 240 -16.88 -10.00 10.59
CA PRO A 240 -16.74 -11.37 10.09
C PRO A 240 -16.54 -11.43 8.57
N LEU A 241 -17.21 -10.56 7.82
CA LEU A 241 -17.10 -10.47 6.35
C LEU A 241 -15.69 -10.09 5.86
N LEU A 242 -14.84 -9.52 6.71
CA LEU A 242 -13.46 -9.13 6.37
C LEU A 242 -12.39 -9.96 7.09
N LEU A 243 -12.79 -11.00 7.83
CA LEU A 243 -11.87 -11.83 8.58
C LEU A 243 -10.83 -12.50 7.68
N GLU A 244 -11.28 -13.11 6.58
CA GLU A 244 -10.39 -13.81 5.64
C GLU A 244 -9.43 -12.84 4.95
N ARG A 245 -9.91 -11.66 4.55
CA ARG A 245 -9.06 -10.58 4.05
C ARG A 245 -7.97 -10.21 5.06
N GLN A 246 -8.32 -10.14 6.34
CA GLN A 246 -7.39 -9.79 7.40
C GLN A 246 -6.37 -10.91 7.64
N GLN A 247 -6.78 -12.18 7.63
CA GLN A 247 -5.89 -13.34 7.70
C GLN A 247 -4.87 -13.35 6.56
N VAL A 248 -5.32 -13.14 5.32
CA VAL A 248 -4.46 -13.07 4.14
C VAL A 248 -3.44 -11.94 4.26
N LYS A 249 -3.86 -10.75 4.71
CA LYS A 249 -2.95 -9.62 4.97
C LYS A 249 -1.88 -9.99 5.99
N ASP A 250 -2.24 -10.73 7.03
CA ASP A 250 -1.32 -11.04 8.12
C ASP A 250 -0.36 -12.17 7.74
N ILE A 251 -0.81 -13.16 6.95
CA ILE A 251 0.06 -14.17 6.31
C ILE A 251 1.09 -13.48 5.40
N ALA A 252 0.64 -12.58 4.52
CA ALA A 252 1.54 -11.88 3.59
C ALA A 252 2.59 -11.03 4.32
N LYS A 253 2.19 -10.31 5.38
CA LYS A 253 3.12 -9.54 6.21
C LYS A 253 4.10 -10.42 6.99
N ARG A 254 3.63 -11.54 7.54
CA ARG A 254 4.47 -12.42 8.33
C ARG A 254 5.51 -13.15 7.48
N ASN A 255 5.13 -13.57 6.28
CA ASN A 255 5.95 -14.51 5.51
C ASN A 255 6.79 -13.85 4.41
N ALA A 256 6.34 -12.72 3.85
CA ALA A 256 7.02 -12.07 2.71
C ALA A 256 7.33 -10.59 2.91
N LEU A 257 6.54 -9.91 3.75
CA LEU A 257 6.70 -8.49 4.04
C LEU A 257 7.03 -8.27 5.51
N CYS A 258 8.03 -9.02 6.00
CA CYS A 258 8.51 -8.95 7.38
C CYS A 258 8.91 -7.50 7.72
N GLY A 259 8.53 -7.03 8.91
CA GLY A 259 8.78 -5.65 9.35
C GLY A 259 7.66 -4.68 9.06
N TRP A 260 6.50 -5.21 8.64
CA TRP A 260 5.32 -4.39 8.47
C TRP A 260 4.76 -3.91 9.82
N VAL A 261 5.20 -2.73 10.27
CA VAL A 261 4.56 -2.03 11.40
C VAL A 261 3.19 -1.48 10.96
N LYS A 262 2.10 -1.90 11.62
CA LYS A 262 0.73 -1.43 11.32
C LYS A 262 0.59 0.04 11.66
N ASN A 263 -0.08 0.80 10.79
CA ASN A 263 -0.54 2.15 11.18
C ASN A 263 -1.80 1.99 12.04
N VAL A 264 -1.73 2.45 13.29
CA VAL A 264 -2.79 2.33 14.31
C VAL A 264 -3.59 3.61 14.50
N ALA A 265 -3.10 4.74 14.00
CA ALA A 265 -3.86 5.99 13.97
C ALA A 265 -4.61 6.09 12.63
N ASP A 266 -5.87 6.56 12.64
CA ASP A 266 -6.73 6.87 11.47
C ASP A 266 -7.79 5.79 11.08
N ASP A 267 -8.42 5.16 12.07
CA ASP A 267 -9.62 4.32 11.88
C ASP A 267 -10.72 4.44 12.95
N SER A 268 -10.57 5.30 13.95
CA SER A 268 -11.56 5.53 15.02
C SER A 268 -12.66 6.54 14.64
N PHE A 269 -12.96 6.70 13.35
CA PHE A 269 -13.97 7.65 12.86
C PHE A 269 -15.24 6.91 12.42
N ASN A 270 -16.36 7.64 12.34
CA ASN A 270 -17.66 7.16 11.88
C ASN A 270 -18.12 7.89 10.59
N ILE A 271 -19.21 7.41 9.97
CA ILE A 271 -19.79 7.98 8.74
C ILE A 271 -21.17 8.62 8.93
N ASP A 272 -21.71 8.57 10.14
CA ASP A 272 -22.94 9.26 10.53
C ASP A 272 -22.71 10.77 10.73
#